data_AF-A0A6Y4RVZ0-F1
#
_entry.id   AF-A0A6Y4RVZ0-F1
#
_cell.length_a   1.000
_cell.length_b   1.000
_cell.length_c   1.000
_cell.angle_alpha   90.00
_cell.angle_beta   90.00
_cell.angle_gamma   90.00
#
_symmetry.space_group_name_H-M   'P 1'
#
loop_
_entity.id
_entity.type
_entity.pdbx_description
1 polymer ?
#
loop_
_entity_poly.entity_id
_entity_poly.type
_entity_poly.pdbx_seq_one_letter_code
_entity_poly.pdbx_strand_id
1 'polypeptide(L)'
;KNNSGSYFFIASILFIFIGVGSVVYKILFAELLGWKANIINALSYLLGFLDVVAIHYLMPDSSITFALVALYAPVAILPIIYISFRYIYVLKTKVNFNTYKLLLSRSSGFLIFSSLSIIVLQTDYIVMSQKLSAADIIKYTVTMKIFGLMFFIYTAVLQALWPVCAE
;
A
#
# COMPACT_ATOMS: atom_id res chain seq x y z
N LYS A 1 18.31 -24.10 -5.03
CA LYS A 1 17.69 -24.14 -3.69
C LYS A 1 16.55 -23.15 -3.67
N ASN A 2 15.36 -23.55 -3.22
CA ASN A 2 14.11 -22.82 -3.48
C ASN A 2 14.05 -21.51 -2.67
N ASN A 3 14.48 -20.38 -3.26
CA ASN A 3 14.49 -19.05 -2.64
C ASN A 3 13.08 -18.47 -2.38
N SER A 4 12.02 -19.19 -2.77
CA SER A 4 10.62 -18.77 -2.63
C SER A 4 10.22 -18.37 -1.21
N GLY A 5 10.75 -19.07 -0.20
CA GLY A 5 10.50 -18.72 1.21
C GLY A 5 11.10 -17.35 1.60
N SER A 6 12.26 -17.01 1.04
CA SER A 6 12.91 -15.72 1.28
C SER A 6 12.15 -14.57 0.60
N TYR A 7 11.72 -14.77 -0.65
CA TYR A 7 10.91 -13.76 -1.36
C TYR A 7 9.60 -13.48 -0.64
N PHE A 8 8.90 -14.53 -0.20
CA PHE A 8 7.66 -14.39 0.56
C PHE A 8 7.88 -13.59 1.84
N PHE A 9 8.89 -13.96 2.65
CA PHE A 9 9.17 -13.30 3.92
C PHE A 9 9.49 -11.81 3.75
N ILE A 10 10.36 -11.46 2.79
CA ILE A 10 10.74 -10.07 2.53
C ILE A 10 9.53 -9.26 2.05
N ALA A 11 8.73 -9.82 1.14
CA ALA A 11 7.51 -9.18 0.68
C ALA A 11 6.52 -8.94 1.83
N SER A 12 6.31 -9.93 2.71
CA SER A 12 5.42 -9.79 3.86
C SER A 12 5.85 -8.64 4.78
N ILE A 13 7.14 -8.53 5.09
CA ILE A 13 7.66 -7.43 5.90
C ILE A 13 7.35 -6.08 5.24
N LEU A 14 7.69 -5.92 3.96
CA LEU A 14 7.46 -4.67 3.23
C LEU A 14 5.97 -4.30 3.20
N PHE A 15 5.08 -5.26 2.93
CA PHE A 15 3.64 -5.01 2.89
C PHE A 15 3.04 -4.70 4.27
N ILE A 16 3.60 -5.24 5.36
CA ILE A 16 3.22 -4.82 6.73
C ILE A 16 3.56 -3.34 6.93
N PHE A 17 4.78 -2.91 6.57
CA PHE A 17 5.17 -1.51 6.69
C PHE A 17 4.35 -0.58 5.80
N ILE A 18 4.03 -1.00 4.57
CA ILE A 18 3.08 -0.26 3.69
C ILE A 18 1.71 -0.15 4.37
N GLY A 19 1.21 -1.24 4.97
CA GLY A 19 -0.04 -1.26 5.71
C GLY A 19 -0.04 -0.27 6.87
N VAL A 20 1.03 -0.21 7.67
CA VAL A 20 1.21 0.76 8.74
C VAL A 20 1.28 2.19 8.19
N GLY A 21 2.08 2.42 7.14
CA GLY A 21 2.22 3.72 6.49
C GLY A 21 0.91 4.25 5.92
N SER A 22 -0.01 3.38 5.50
CA SER A 22 -1.31 3.76 4.92
C SER A 22 -2.20 4.58 5.87
N VAL A 23 -1.95 4.51 7.18
CA VAL A 23 -2.65 5.32 8.19
C VAL A 23 -2.47 6.83 7.92
N VAL A 24 -1.31 7.24 7.39
CA VAL A 24 -1.03 8.63 7.03
C VAL A 24 -2.02 9.17 6.02
N TYR A 25 -2.32 8.37 5.00
CA TYR A 25 -3.24 8.80 3.96
C TYR A 25 -4.64 9.03 4.56
N LYS A 26 -5.10 8.13 5.43
CA LYS A 26 -6.39 8.27 6.12
C LYS A 26 -6.45 9.53 6.99
N ILE A 27 -5.39 9.83 7.75
CA ILE A 27 -5.30 11.07 8.55
C ILE A 27 -5.36 12.30 7.64
N LEU A 28 -4.57 12.34 6.57
CA LEU A 28 -4.54 13.46 5.64
C LEU A 28 -5.88 13.67 4.92
N PHE A 29 -6.58 12.60 4.53
CA PHE A 29 -7.91 12.71 3.95
C PHE A 29 -8.94 13.23 4.96
N ALA A 30 -8.86 12.81 6.23
CA ALA A 30 -9.72 13.34 7.29
C ALA A 30 -9.43 14.82 7.59
N GLU A 31 -8.18 15.28 7.44
CA GLU A 31 -7.80 16.69 7.57
C GLU A 31 -8.10 17.54 6.31
N LEU A 32 -8.81 17.01 5.31
CA LEU A 32 -9.05 17.65 4.00
C LEU A 32 -7.76 18.00 3.23
N LEU A 33 -6.65 17.34 3.55
CA LEU A 33 -5.34 17.47 2.90
C LEU A 33 -5.06 16.28 1.95
N GLY A 34 -6.09 15.74 1.30
CA GLY A 34 -5.99 14.59 0.40
C GLY A 34 -4.97 14.77 -0.74
N TRP A 35 -4.74 16.01 -1.19
CA TRP A 35 -3.71 16.33 -2.17
C TRP A 35 -2.29 15.95 -1.67
N LYS A 36 -1.99 16.16 -0.37
CA LYS A 36 -0.71 15.77 0.22
C LYS A 36 -0.57 14.25 0.28
N ALA A 37 -1.66 13.54 0.60
CA ALA A 37 -1.68 12.08 0.62
C ALA A 37 -1.31 11.51 -0.76
N ASN A 38 -1.92 12.06 -1.82
CA ASN A 38 -1.64 11.66 -3.20
C ASN A 38 -0.21 12.00 -3.63
N ILE A 39 0.33 13.16 -3.26
CA ILE A 39 1.73 13.52 -3.57
C ILE A 39 2.72 12.58 -2.89
N ILE A 40 2.54 12.30 -1.59
CA ILE A 40 3.43 11.38 -0.86
C ILE A 40 3.41 10.00 -1.50
N ASN A 41 2.22 9.48 -1.83
CA ASN A 41 2.07 8.19 -2.47
C ASN A 41 2.72 8.16 -3.87
N ALA A 42 2.46 9.18 -4.69
CA ALA A 42 3.05 9.31 -6.03
C ALA A 42 4.57 9.41 -5.99
N LEU A 43 5.15 10.23 -5.09
CA LEU A 43 6.60 10.34 -4.92
C LEU A 43 7.21 9.01 -4.48
N SER A 44 6.54 8.28 -3.59
CA SER A 44 7.02 6.99 -3.12
C SER A 44 7.10 5.96 -4.26
N TYR A 45 6.07 5.87 -5.10
CA TYR A 45 6.09 4.99 -6.27
C TYR A 45 7.05 5.47 -7.36
N LEU A 46 7.21 6.79 -7.55
CA LEU A 46 8.16 7.35 -8.50
C LEU A 46 9.60 6.99 -8.11
N LEU A 47 9.95 7.15 -6.83
CA LEU A 47 11.26 6.75 -6.31
C LEU A 47 11.47 5.24 -6.46
N GLY A 48 10.48 4.41 -6.11
CA GLY A 48 10.58 2.97 -6.31
C GLY A 48 10.77 2.57 -7.77
N PHE A 49 10.13 3.27 -8.71
CA PHE A 49 10.36 3.07 -10.14
C PHE A 49 11.79 3.45 -10.55
N LEU A 50 12.27 4.62 -10.11
CA LEU A 50 13.65 5.06 -10.39
C LEU A 50 14.68 4.09 -9.82
N ASP A 51 14.45 3.54 -8.63
CA ASP A 51 15.34 2.56 -8.00
C ASP A 51 15.39 1.25 -8.80
N VAL A 52 14.25 0.77 -9.31
CA VAL A 52 14.22 -0.41 -10.19
C VAL A 52 14.94 -0.15 -11.51
N VAL A 53 14.76 1.03 -12.11
CA VAL A 53 15.48 1.43 -13.33
C VAL A 53 16.98 1.51 -13.06
N ALA A 54 17.39 2.09 -11.94
CA ALA A 54 18.80 2.16 -11.55
C ALA A 54 19.40 0.77 -11.36
N ILE A 55 18.69 -0.17 -10.72
CA ILE A 55 19.12 -1.56 -10.58
C ILE A 55 19.27 -2.23 -11.94
N HIS A 56 18.33 -2.03 -12.87
CA HIS A 56 18.43 -2.61 -14.21
C HIS A 56 19.71 -2.22 -14.95
N TYR A 57 20.12 -0.94 -14.85
CA TYR A 57 21.33 -0.44 -15.52
C TYR A 57 22.63 -0.70 -14.75
N LEU A 58 22.61 -0.60 -13.42
CA LEU A 58 23.82 -0.73 -12.58
C LEU A 58 24.12 -2.18 -12.18
N MET A 59 23.09 -3.02 -12.07
CA MET A 59 23.17 -4.39 -11.57
C MET A 59 22.22 -5.32 -12.37
N PRO A 60 22.48 -5.55 -13.68
CA PRO A 60 21.58 -6.30 -14.55
C PRO A 60 21.37 -7.76 -14.12
N ASP A 61 22.37 -8.38 -13.48
CA ASP A 61 22.30 -9.76 -12.96
C ASP A 61 21.77 -9.84 -11.51
N SER A 62 21.20 -8.74 -10.99
CA SER A 62 20.65 -8.71 -9.64
C SER A 62 19.45 -9.65 -9.46
N SER A 63 19.29 -10.16 -8.24
CA SER A 63 18.17 -11.03 -7.92
C SER A 63 16.85 -10.26 -7.85
N ILE A 64 15.74 -10.95 -8.08
CA ILE A 64 14.39 -10.37 -8.00
C ILE A 64 14.09 -9.75 -6.63
N THR A 65 14.77 -10.20 -5.56
CA THR A 65 14.67 -9.60 -4.23
C THR A 65 15.05 -8.12 -4.24
N PHE A 66 16.13 -7.76 -4.96
CA PHE A 66 16.58 -6.37 -5.02
C PHE A 66 15.56 -5.49 -5.72
N ALA A 67 14.98 -5.96 -6.83
CA ALA A 67 13.91 -5.24 -7.52
C ALA A 67 12.65 -5.07 -6.63
N LEU A 68 12.31 -6.10 -5.85
CA LEU A 68 11.19 -6.07 -4.93
C LEU A 68 11.42 -5.04 -3.81
N VAL A 69 12.61 -5.05 -3.19
CA VAL A 69 12.97 -4.10 -2.14
C VAL A 69 13.03 -2.68 -2.70
N ALA A 70 13.67 -2.46 -3.84
CA ALA A 70 13.76 -1.15 -4.49
C ALA A 70 12.39 -0.55 -4.79
N LEU A 71 11.46 -1.35 -5.33
CA LEU A 71 10.13 -0.84 -5.65
C LEU A 71 9.31 -0.47 -4.40
N TYR A 72 9.34 -1.31 -3.37
CA TYR A 72 8.40 -1.21 -2.25
C TYR A 72 8.97 -0.54 -0.99
N ALA A 73 10.29 -0.47 -0.83
CA ALA A 73 10.89 0.19 0.33
C ALA A 73 10.55 1.69 0.41
N PRO A 74 10.61 2.49 -0.68
CA PRO A 74 10.17 3.88 -0.63
C PRO A 74 8.70 4.01 -0.23
N VAL A 75 7.83 3.15 -0.78
CA VAL A 75 6.38 3.11 -0.48
C VAL A 75 6.11 2.76 0.99
N ALA A 76 6.92 1.89 1.57
CA ALA A 76 6.84 1.53 2.98
C ALA A 76 7.33 2.65 3.91
N ILE A 77 8.44 3.30 3.56
CA ILE A 77 9.22 4.14 4.47
C ILE A 77 8.76 5.60 4.44
N LEU A 78 8.52 6.18 3.26
CA LEU A 78 8.20 7.61 3.13
C LEU A 78 6.96 8.05 3.94
N PRO A 79 5.84 7.32 3.93
CA PRO A 79 4.70 7.68 4.77
C PRO A 79 5.04 7.63 6.26
N ILE A 80 5.82 6.63 6.70
CA ILE A 80 6.23 6.49 8.10
C ILE A 80 7.15 7.66 8.50
N ILE A 81 8.11 8.01 7.66
CA ILE A 81 8.96 9.19 7.88
C ILE A 81 8.09 10.44 8.01
N TYR A 82 7.12 10.61 7.12
CA TYR A 82 6.21 11.76 7.14
C TYR A 82 5.39 11.83 8.43
N ILE A 83 4.80 10.72 8.90
CA ILE A 83 4.00 10.71 10.13
C ILE A 83 4.87 11.01 11.35
N SER A 84 6.06 10.43 11.39
CA SER A 84 7.01 10.64 12.47
C SER A 84 7.36 12.12 12.54
N PHE A 85 7.78 12.76 11.45
CA PHE A 85 8.13 14.19 11.50
C PHE A 85 6.95 15.10 11.83
N ARG A 86 5.77 14.84 11.27
CA ARG A 86 4.62 15.73 11.42
C ARG A 86 3.95 15.63 12.79
N TYR A 87 3.86 14.43 13.35
CA TYR A 87 3.07 14.16 14.56
C TYR A 87 3.92 13.77 15.78
N ILE A 88 5.25 13.89 15.72
CA ILE A 88 6.14 13.58 16.87
C ILE A 88 5.75 14.35 18.14
N TYR A 89 5.28 15.60 17.99
CA TYR A 89 4.87 16.44 19.11
C TYR A 89 3.55 15.99 19.74
N VAL A 90 2.67 15.35 18.96
CA VAL A 90 1.36 14.86 19.42
C VAL A 90 1.51 13.59 20.28
N LEU A 91 2.63 12.86 20.16
CA LEU A 91 2.94 11.68 20.99
C LEU A 91 3.00 11.98 22.49
N LYS A 92 3.18 13.25 22.88
CA LYS A 92 3.19 13.68 24.29
C LYS A 92 1.78 13.87 24.86
N THR A 93 0.74 13.81 24.03
CA THR A 93 -0.65 13.96 24.47
C THR A 93 -1.05 12.76 25.31
N LYS A 94 -1.55 12.99 26.53
CA LYS A 94 -2.10 11.92 27.37
C LYS A 94 -3.40 11.42 26.75
N VAL A 95 -3.37 10.19 26.25
CA VAL A 95 -4.56 9.51 25.72
C VAL A 95 -5.13 8.59 26.80
N ASN A 96 -6.45 8.61 26.98
CA ASN A 96 -7.13 7.72 27.92
C ASN A 96 -7.38 6.34 27.27
N PHE A 97 -7.38 5.27 28.07
CA PHE A 97 -7.76 3.92 27.63
C PHE A 97 -9.13 3.90 26.92
N ASN A 98 -10.07 4.73 27.39
CA ASN A 98 -11.39 4.88 26.75
C ASN A 98 -11.30 5.32 25.28
N THR A 99 -10.32 6.16 24.92
CA THR A 99 -10.11 6.60 23.54
C THR A 99 -9.64 5.45 22.66
N TYR A 100 -8.71 4.61 23.15
CA TYR A 100 -8.27 3.41 22.45
C TYR A 100 -9.41 2.39 22.29
N LYS A 101 -10.20 2.18 23.34
CA LYS A 101 -11.38 1.31 23.30
C LYS A 101 -12.40 1.79 22.27
N LEU A 102 -12.66 3.10 22.23
CA LEU A 102 -13.56 3.70 21.24
C LEU A 102 -13.04 3.52 19.82
N LEU A 103 -11.75 3.78 19.58
CA LEU A 103 -11.12 3.58 18.28
C LEU A 103 -11.24 2.12 17.83
N LEU A 104 -10.90 1.18 18.70
CA LEU A 104 -10.94 -0.25 18.40
C LEU A 104 -12.37 -0.72 18.10
N SER A 105 -13.34 -0.28 18.91
CA SER A 105 -14.76 -0.60 18.73
C SER A 105 -15.34 -0.06 17.42
N ARG A 106 -14.86 1.09 16.93
CA ARG A 106 -15.28 1.64 15.64
C ARG A 106 -14.60 0.92 14.47
N SER A 107 -13.34 0.50 14.63
CA SER A 107 -12.59 -0.19 13.58
C SER A 107 -12.90 -1.68 13.43
N SER A 108 -13.41 -2.35 14.48
CA SER A 108 -13.58 -3.81 14.50
C SER A 108 -14.57 -4.31 13.46
N GLY A 109 -15.71 -3.62 13.28
CA GLY A 109 -16.68 -3.95 12.23
C GLY A 109 -16.06 -3.81 10.83
N PHE A 110 -15.24 -2.78 10.63
CA PHE A 110 -14.54 -2.57 9.36
C PHE A 110 -13.45 -3.60 9.11
N LEU A 111 -12.81 -4.15 10.15
CA LEU A 111 -11.78 -5.17 10.00
C LEU A 111 -12.32 -6.46 9.37
N ILE A 112 -13.49 -6.94 9.82
CA ILE A 112 -14.13 -8.14 9.27
C ILE A 112 -14.52 -7.88 7.81
N PHE A 113 -15.17 -6.75 7.55
CA PHE A 113 -15.57 -6.36 6.20
C PHE A 113 -14.35 -6.28 5.27
N SER A 114 -13.30 -5.56 5.67
CA SER A 114 -12.08 -5.41 4.89
C SER A 114 -11.37 -6.73 4.63
N SER A 115 -11.36 -7.65 5.60
CA SER A 115 -10.73 -8.96 5.44
C SER A 115 -11.49 -9.81 4.42
N LEU A 116 -12.83 -9.83 4.50
CA LEU A 116 -13.66 -10.55 3.55
C LEU A 116 -13.54 -9.94 2.14
N SER A 117 -13.54 -8.61 2.03
CA SER A 117 -13.32 -7.91 0.76
C SER A 117 -11.98 -8.28 0.13
N ILE A 118 -10.89 -8.34 0.91
CA ILE A 118 -9.57 -8.73 0.38
C ILE A 118 -9.58 -10.17 -0.11
N ILE A 119 -10.19 -11.11 0.62
CA ILE A 119 -10.27 -12.52 0.18
C ILE A 119 -11.02 -12.62 -1.15
N VAL A 120 -12.18 -11.95 -1.25
CA VAL A 120 -12.99 -11.96 -2.47
C VAL A 120 -12.25 -11.31 -3.63
N LEU A 121 -11.66 -10.13 -3.41
CA LEU A 121 -10.94 -9.37 -4.44
C LEU A 121 -9.67 -10.08 -4.93
N GLN A 122 -9.06 -10.94 -4.11
CA GLN A 122 -7.84 -11.68 -4.47
C GLN A 122 -8.12 -13.14 -4.87
N THR A 123 -9.39 -13.55 -4.92
CA THR A 123 -9.78 -14.92 -5.30
C THR A 123 -9.36 -15.23 -6.74
N ASP A 124 -9.41 -14.22 -7.62
CA ASP A 124 -8.94 -14.31 -9.00
C ASP A 124 -7.46 -14.73 -9.07
N TYR A 125 -6.58 -14.11 -8.27
CA TYR A 125 -5.17 -14.46 -8.18
C TYR A 125 -4.95 -15.87 -7.61
N ILE A 126 -5.77 -16.31 -6.64
CA ILE A 126 -5.70 -17.67 -6.10
C ILE A 126 -6.00 -18.69 -7.21
N VAL A 127 -7.07 -18.48 -7.98
CA VAL A 127 -7.44 -19.38 -9.08
C VAL A 127 -6.41 -19.35 -10.20
N MET A 128 -5.93 -18.17 -10.58
CA MET A 128 -4.91 -18.02 -11.63
C MET A 128 -3.60 -18.72 -11.28
N SER A 129 -3.17 -18.66 -10.01
CA SER A 129 -1.94 -19.33 -9.56
C SER A 129 -1.97 -20.85 -9.77
N GLN A 130 -3.15 -21.46 -9.85
CA GLN A 130 -3.33 -22.89 -10.05
C GLN A 130 -3.60 -23.29 -11.50
N LYS A 131 -4.10 -22.36 -12.32
CA LYS A 131 -4.64 -22.67 -13.66
C LYS A 131 -3.82 -22.09 -14.81
N LEU A 132 -3.11 -21.00 -14.59
CA LEU A 132 -2.41 -20.27 -15.64
C LEU A 132 -0.89 -20.49 -15.56
N SER A 133 -0.25 -20.41 -16.72
CA SER A 133 1.20 -20.34 -16.82
C SER A 133 1.69 -18.99 -16.28
N ALA A 134 2.97 -18.92 -15.87
CA ALA A 134 3.57 -17.68 -15.40
C ALA A 134 3.50 -16.55 -16.45
N ALA A 135 3.62 -16.87 -17.74
CA ALA A 135 3.52 -15.90 -18.82
C ALA A 135 2.12 -15.28 -18.91
N ASP A 136 1.06 -16.06 -18.68
CA ASP A 136 -0.31 -15.57 -18.75
C ASP A 136 -0.70 -14.79 -17.51
N ILE A 137 -0.16 -15.14 -16.34
CA ILE A 137 -0.28 -14.33 -15.12
C ILE A 137 0.30 -12.93 -15.36
N ILE A 138 1.49 -12.82 -15.97
CA ILE A 138 2.10 -11.52 -16.28
C ILE A 138 1.21 -10.70 -17.22
N LYS A 139 0.71 -11.29 -18.31
CA LYS A 139 -0.20 -10.60 -19.26
C LYS A 139 -1.46 -10.09 -18.55
N TYR A 140 -2.06 -10.92 -17.70
CA TYR A 140 -3.25 -10.55 -16.94
C TYR A 140 -2.94 -9.36 -16.01
N THR A 141 -1.88 -9.44 -15.22
CA THR A 141 -1.49 -8.37 -14.29
C THR A 141 -1.22 -7.05 -15.02
N VAL A 142 -0.52 -7.09 -16.16
CA VAL A 142 -0.28 -5.89 -16.99
C VAL A 142 -1.60 -5.30 -17.48
N THR A 143 -2.50 -6.16 -17.99
CA THR A 143 -3.83 -5.74 -18.46
C THR A 143 -4.63 -5.07 -17.32
N MET A 144 -4.64 -5.66 -16.13
CA MET A 144 -5.32 -5.09 -14.96
C MET A 144 -4.73 -3.75 -14.52
N LYS A 145 -3.42 -3.51 -14.69
CA LYS A 145 -2.81 -2.19 -14.43
C LYS A 145 -3.29 -1.13 -15.42
N ILE A 146 -3.46 -1.48 -16.70
CA ILE A 146 -4.01 -0.58 -17.72
C ILE A 146 -5.46 -0.23 -17.39
N PHE A 147 -6.28 -1.23 -17.03
CA PHE A 147 -7.65 -0.97 -16.56
C PHE A 147 -7.66 -0.08 -15.31
N GLY A 148 -6.81 -0.37 -14.32
CA GLY A 148 -6.69 0.44 -13.12
C GLY A 148 -6.36 1.91 -13.41
N LEU A 149 -5.55 2.19 -14.44
CA LEU A 149 -5.25 3.55 -14.87
C LEU A 149 -6.48 4.25 -15.46
N MET A 150 -7.32 3.55 -16.24
CA MET A 150 -8.58 4.12 -16.74
C MET A 150 -9.57 4.42 -15.61
N PHE A 151 -9.63 3.56 -14.60
CA PHE A 151 -10.50 3.74 -13.43
C PHE A 151 -9.93 4.70 -12.37
N PHE A 152 -8.69 5.17 -12.51
CA PHE A 152 -8.03 6.00 -11.51
C PHE A 152 -8.83 7.27 -11.19
N ILE A 153 -9.35 7.97 -12.21
CA ILE A 153 -10.13 9.20 -12.04
C ILE A 153 -11.37 8.93 -11.18
N TYR A 154 -12.10 7.85 -11.47
CA TYR A 154 -13.25 7.44 -10.69
C TYR A 154 -12.88 7.19 -9.22
N THR A 155 -11.80 6.47 -8.97
CA THR A 155 -11.34 6.19 -7.59
C THR A 155 -10.90 7.45 -6.85
N ALA A 156 -10.23 8.38 -7.53
CA ALA A 156 -9.75 9.63 -6.94
C ALA A 156 -10.91 10.54 -6.52
N VAL A 157 -11.96 10.64 -7.36
CA VAL A 157 -13.18 11.38 -7.03
C VAL A 157 -13.87 10.76 -5.82
N LEU A 158 -14.02 9.44 -5.80
CA LEU A 158 -14.68 8.74 -4.68
C LEU A 158 -13.94 8.93 -3.35
N GLN A 159 -12.61 8.91 -3.37
CA GLN A 159 -11.78 9.17 -2.17
C GLN A 159 -11.88 10.63 -1.69
N ALA A 160 -12.01 11.58 -2.61
CA ALA A 160 -12.19 12.99 -2.27
C ALA A 160 -13.60 13.32 -1.76
N LEU A 161 -14.62 12.58 -2.23
CA LEU A 161 -16.02 12.79 -1.86
C LEU A 161 -16.38 12.15 -0.52
N TRP A 162 -15.76 11.01 -0.19
CA TRP A 162 -15.98 10.26 1.06
C TRP A 162 -16.05 11.12 2.33
N PRO A 163 -15.10 12.07 2.60
CA PRO A 163 -15.09 12.81 3.85
C PRO A 163 -16.31 13.73 3.95
N VAL A 164 -16.73 14.30 2.83
CA VAL A 164 -17.85 15.25 2.74
C VAL A 164 -19.19 14.56 2.93
N CYS A 165 -19.32 13.29 2.50
CA CYS A 165 -20.57 12.53 2.64
C CYS A 165 -20.71 11.82 3.99
N ALA A 166 -19.63 11.68 4.76
CA ALA A 166 -19.61 10.95 6.02
C ALA A 166 -19.74 11.85 7.27
N GLU A 167 -19.52 13.17 7.12
CA GLU A 167 -19.86 14.21 8.10
C GLU A 167 -21.30 14.69 7.92
#